data_AF-A0A7S2UUU8-F1
#
_entry.id   AF-A0A7S2UUU8-F1
#
_cell.length_a   1.000
_cell.length_b   1.000
_cell.length_c   1.000
_cell.angle_alpha   90.00
_cell.angle_beta   90.00
_cell.angle_gamma   90.00
#
_symmetry.space_group_name_H-M   'P 1'
#
loop_
_entity.id
_entity.type
_entity.pdbx_description
1 polymer ?
#
loop_
_entity_poly.entity_id
_entity_poly.type
_entity_poly.pdbx_seq_one_letter_code
_entity_poly.pdbx_strand_id
1 'polypeptide(L)'
;VLLLAVLFFSAVAVLLGAPFTGQSIIWSTGPWALVMAALTTRVRAEGRGNNTRARGLGDAVNEAVEGLRLDSWCAMLGAWLGAVVIPLDWGQPWQKWPVPAIIGAESGFIIGLLVDILWKALQ
;
A
#
# COMPACT_ATOMS: atom_id res chain seq x y z
N VAL A 1 -10.97 1.14 -10.93
CA VAL A 1 -9.94 0.38 -10.20
C VAL A 1 -9.69 0.97 -8.81
N LEU A 2 -9.34 2.25 -8.72
CA LEU A 2 -9.05 2.92 -7.44
C LEU A 2 -10.21 2.86 -6.44
N LEU A 3 -11.45 3.12 -6.87
CA LEU A 3 -12.64 2.97 -6.04
C LEU A 3 -12.88 1.53 -5.56
N LEU A 4 -12.61 0.52 -6.40
CA LEU A 4 -12.74 -0.89 -6.02
C LEU A 4 -11.66 -1.30 -5.01
N ALA A 5 -10.44 -0.79 -5.16
CA ALA A 5 -9.37 -0.99 -4.20
C ALA A 5 -9.70 -0.33 -2.86
N VAL A 6 -10.20 0.91 -2.85
CA VAL A 6 -10.66 1.59 -1.63
C VAL A 6 -11.74 0.78 -0.91
N LEU A 7 -12.72 0.23 -1.63
CA LEU A 7 -13.76 -0.61 -1.04
C LEU A 7 -13.20 -1.92 -0.47
N PHE A 8 -12.29 -2.59 -1.20
CA PHE A 8 -11.63 -3.81 -0.75
C PHE A 8 -10.81 -3.57 0.52
N PHE A 9 -9.96 -2.54 0.53
CA PHE A 9 -9.16 -2.18 1.70
C PHE A 9 -10.05 -1.73 2.86
N SER A 10 -11.15 -1.01 2.62
CA SER A 10 -12.10 -0.68 3.68
C SER A 10 -12.69 -1.94 4.33
N ALA A 11 -13.00 -2.98 3.56
CA ALA A 11 -13.46 -4.26 4.10
C ALA A 11 -12.37 -4.97 4.92
N VAL A 12 -11.13 -4.96 4.44
CA VAL A 12 -9.96 -5.53 5.16
C VAL A 12 -9.70 -4.77 6.47
N ALA A 13 -9.75 -3.44 6.46
CA ALA A 13 -9.58 -2.61 7.65
C ALA A 13 -10.59 -2.97 8.75
N VAL A 14 -11.84 -3.17 8.35
CA VAL A 14 -12.92 -3.58 9.22
C VAL A 14 -12.69 -4.98 9.81
N LEU A 15 -12.19 -5.93 9.01
CA LEU A 15 -11.77 -7.25 9.51
C LEU A 15 -10.58 -7.20 10.48
N LEU A 16 -9.71 -6.20 10.34
CA LEU A 16 -8.54 -5.97 11.21
C LEU A 16 -8.89 -5.18 12.50
N GLY A 17 -10.18 -4.93 12.76
CA GLY A 17 -10.64 -4.28 13.98
C GLY A 17 -10.95 -2.78 13.85
N ALA A 18 -11.02 -2.25 12.62
CA ALA A 18 -11.51 -0.89 12.42
C ALA A 18 -12.99 -0.77 12.85
N PRO A 19 -13.39 0.36 13.48
CA PRO A 19 -14.77 0.57 13.90
C PRO A 19 -15.74 0.58 12.70
N PHE A 20 -16.86 -0.15 12.81
CA PHE A 20 -17.83 -0.39 11.74
C PHE A 20 -18.87 0.75 11.56
N THR A 21 -19.02 1.64 12.55
CA THR A 21 -20.11 2.66 12.57
C THR A 21 -19.69 3.94 13.31
N GLY A 22 -19.87 5.10 12.67
CA GLY A 22 -19.75 6.44 13.28
C GLY A 22 -18.78 7.42 12.60
N GLN A 23 -18.61 8.59 13.21
CA GLN A 23 -17.70 9.68 12.77
C GLN A 23 -16.23 9.20 12.68
N SER A 24 -15.85 8.14 13.39
CA SER A 24 -14.51 7.56 13.44
C SER A 24 -14.05 6.90 12.13
N ILE A 25 -14.98 6.46 11.25
CA ILE A 25 -14.63 5.85 9.95
C ILE A 25 -13.96 6.85 9.00
N ILE A 26 -14.47 8.09 8.94
CA ILE A 26 -14.02 9.10 7.98
C ILE A 26 -12.64 9.62 8.35
N TRP A 27 -12.37 9.79 9.64
CA TRP A 27 -11.11 10.35 10.14
C TRP A 27 -10.01 9.31 10.40
N SER A 28 -10.36 8.02 10.53
CA SER A 28 -9.40 6.95 10.87
C SER A 28 -9.20 5.94 9.74
N THR A 29 -10.27 5.47 9.12
CA THR A 29 -10.21 4.37 8.13
C THR A 29 -10.05 4.89 6.70
N GLY A 30 -10.61 6.05 6.40
CA GLY A 30 -10.51 6.71 5.10
C GLY A 30 -9.06 6.98 4.65
N PRO A 31 -8.21 7.63 5.46
CA PRO A 31 -6.81 7.88 5.11
C PRO A 31 -6.00 6.60 4.88
N TRP A 32 -6.19 5.56 5.70
CA TRP A 32 -5.53 4.27 5.52
C TRP A 32 -5.94 3.60 4.21
N ALA A 33 -7.24 3.57 3.89
CA ALA A 33 -7.72 3.00 2.64
C ALA A 33 -7.23 3.79 1.42
N LEU A 34 -7.07 5.12 1.54
CA LEU A 34 -6.47 5.98 0.51
C LEU A 34 -4.98 5.68 0.32
N VAL A 35 -4.21 5.53 1.40
CA VAL A 35 -2.78 5.17 1.33
C VAL A 35 -2.62 3.78 0.71
N MET A 36 -3.36 2.78 1.18
CA MET A 36 -3.29 1.42 0.62
C MET A 36 -3.76 1.39 -0.83
N ALA A 37 -4.82 2.13 -1.19
CA ALA A 37 -5.24 2.25 -2.57
C ALA A 37 -4.19 2.97 -3.42
N ALA A 38 -3.55 4.04 -2.94
CA ALA A 38 -2.50 4.74 -3.68
C ALA A 38 -1.25 3.87 -3.89
N LEU A 39 -0.84 3.11 -2.87
CA LEU A 39 0.32 2.21 -2.96
C LEU A 39 0.06 1.03 -3.90
N THR A 40 -1.20 0.58 -4.04
CA THR A 40 -1.54 -0.63 -4.80
C THR A 40 -2.19 -0.38 -6.16
N THR A 41 -2.82 0.78 -6.36
CA THR A 41 -3.47 1.11 -7.63
C THR A 41 -2.50 1.77 -8.59
N ARG A 42 -2.18 1.00 -9.63
CA ARG A 42 -1.34 1.38 -10.76
C ARG A 42 -1.91 2.62 -11.45
N VAL A 43 -1.11 3.67 -11.59
CA VAL A 43 -1.33 4.67 -12.66
C VAL A 43 -0.82 4.03 -13.94
N ARG A 44 -1.73 3.39 -14.70
CA ARG A 44 -1.42 2.88 -16.03
C ARG A 44 -1.26 4.09 -16.96
N ALA A 45 -0.01 4.51 -17.20
CA ALA A 45 0.29 5.45 -18.26
C ALA A 45 0.14 4.71 -19.61
N GLU A 46 -1.04 4.78 -20.20
CA GLU A 46 -1.32 4.17 -21.50
C GLU A 46 -0.75 5.07 -22.61
N GLY A 47 0.58 5.08 -22.72
CA GLY A 47 1.32 5.81 -23.75
C GLY A 47 1.26 5.08 -25.09
N ARG A 48 0.09 5.04 -25.75
CA ARG A 48 -0.04 4.45 -27.10
C ARG A 48 0.38 5.46 -28.17
N GLY A 49 1.68 5.74 -28.26
CA GLY A 49 2.27 6.59 -29.30
C GLY A 49 3.27 5.80 -30.14
N ASN A 50 3.16 5.87 -31.47
CA ASN A 50 3.99 5.14 -32.45
C ASN A 50 5.46 5.63 -32.54
N ASN A 51 5.95 6.32 -31.52
CA ASN A 51 7.27 6.93 -31.47
C ASN A 51 8.23 6.05 -30.67
N THR A 52 9.45 5.83 -31.17
CA THR A 52 10.50 5.04 -30.49
C THR A 52 10.82 5.55 -29.08
N ARG A 53 10.66 6.86 -28.81
CA ARG A 53 10.75 7.45 -27.46
C ARG A 53 9.61 7.06 -26.51
N ALA A 54 8.39 6.89 -27.04
CA ALA A 54 7.26 6.40 -26.24
C ALA A 54 7.43 4.92 -25.89
N ARG A 55 8.21 4.16 -26.68
CA ARG A 55 8.59 2.78 -26.40
C ARG A 55 9.55 2.68 -25.22
N GLY A 56 10.62 3.47 -25.20
CA GLY A 56 11.54 3.53 -24.06
C GLY A 56 10.88 4.02 -22.77
N LEU A 57 9.95 4.98 -22.86
CA LEU A 57 9.12 5.38 -21.72
C LEU A 57 8.20 4.23 -21.28
N GLY A 58 7.60 3.49 -22.22
CA GLY A 58 6.77 2.32 -21.94
C GLY A 58 7.54 1.21 -21.23
N ASP A 59 8.76 0.92 -21.67
CA ASP A 59 9.63 -0.10 -21.08
C ASP A 59 10.07 0.30 -19.65
N ALA A 60 10.49 1.56 -19.45
CA ALA A 60 10.82 2.08 -18.12
C ALA A 60 9.60 2.10 -17.18
N VAL A 61 8.41 2.42 -17.71
CA VAL A 61 7.15 2.31 -16.96
C VAL A 61 6.85 0.87 -16.61
N ASN A 62 7.09 -0.09 -17.51
CA ASN A 62 6.82 -1.50 -17.25
C ASN A 62 7.76 -2.07 -16.18
N GLU A 63 9.04 -1.69 -16.21
CA GLU A 63 10.03 -2.05 -15.18
C GLU A 63 9.71 -1.41 -13.82
N ALA A 64 9.30 -0.14 -13.81
CA ALA A 64 8.81 0.51 -12.59
C ALA A 64 7.53 -0.16 -12.05
N VAL A 65 6.62 -0.58 -12.93
CA VAL A 65 5.40 -1.31 -12.58
C VAL A 65 5.71 -2.71 -12.02
N GLU A 66 6.76 -3.35 -12.50
CA GLU A 66 7.23 -4.64 -11.95
C GLU A 66 7.82 -4.48 -10.54
N GLY A 67 8.67 -3.47 -10.31
CA GLY A 67 9.18 -3.15 -8.97
C GLY A 67 8.08 -2.85 -7.96
N LEU A 68 7.11 -2.01 -8.36
CA LEU A 68 5.92 -1.66 -7.57
C LEU A 68 5.09 -2.87 -7.11
N ARG A 69 5.20 -4.03 -7.80
CA ARG A 69 4.49 -5.25 -7.42
C ARG A 69 5.04 -5.84 -6.12
N LEU A 70 6.36 -5.89 -5.97
CA LEU A 70 6.98 -6.40 -4.75
C LEU A 70 6.68 -5.46 -3.58
N ASP A 71 6.85 -4.16 -3.80
CA ASP A 71 6.62 -3.12 -2.79
C ASP A 71 5.19 -3.15 -2.24
N SER A 72 4.22 -3.32 -3.14
CA SER A 72 2.80 -3.47 -2.79
C SER A 72 2.54 -4.67 -1.89
N TRP A 73 3.13 -5.84 -2.20
CA TRP A 73 2.98 -7.04 -1.38
C TRP A 73 3.66 -6.89 -0.03
N CYS A 74 4.85 -6.28 0.01
CA CYS A 74 5.56 -6.00 1.25
C CYS A 74 4.80 -5.00 2.12
N ALA A 75 4.18 -3.97 1.54
CA ALA A 75 3.31 -3.03 2.26
C ALA A 75 2.09 -3.72 2.86
N MET A 76 1.43 -4.62 2.13
CA MET A 76 0.28 -5.39 2.64
C MET A 76 0.68 -6.29 3.82
N LEU A 77 1.80 -7.01 3.69
CA LEU A 77 2.33 -7.86 4.76
C LEU A 77 2.74 -7.04 5.98
N GLY A 78 3.41 -5.90 5.76
CA GLY A 78 3.78 -4.98 6.83
C GLY A 78 2.56 -4.41 7.56
N ALA A 79 1.50 -4.02 6.83
CA ALA A 79 0.25 -3.56 7.41
C ALA A 79 -0.41 -4.63 8.30
N TRP A 80 -0.40 -5.88 7.84
CA TRP A 80 -0.89 -7.03 8.61
C TRP A 80 -0.08 -7.25 9.89
N LEU A 81 1.26 -7.25 9.80
CA LEU A 81 2.14 -7.40 10.96
C LEU A 81 1.97 -6.25 11.97
N GLY A 82 1.80 -5.02 11.48
CA GLY A 82 1.49 -3.87 12.33
C GLY A 82 0.16 -4.02 13.06
N ALA A 83 -0.87 -4.55 12.39
CA ALA A 83 -2.18 -4.78 13.01
C ALA A 83 -2.16 -5.85 14.13
N VAL A 84 -1.19 -6.78 14.12
CA VAL A 84 -1.00 -7.77 15.22
C VAL A 84 -0.69 -7.09 16.56
N VAL A 85 -0.21 -5.85 16.55
CA VAL A 85 0.09 -5.11 17.78
C VAL A 85 -1.18 -4.55 18.44
N ILE A 86 -2.30 -4.47 17.72
CA ILE A 86 -3.57 -3.91 18.23
C ILE A 86 -4.16 -4.79 19.35
N PRO A 87 -4.30 -6.13 19.21
CA PRO A 87 -4.80 -6.99 20.30
C PRO A 87 -3.94 -7.02 21.56
N LEU A 88 -2.66 -6.67 21.47
CA LEU A 88 -1.73 -6.65 22.60
C LEU A 88 -1.97 -5.44 23.53
N ASP A 89 -2.77 -4.46 23.07
CA ASP A 89 -3.17 -3.19 23.70
C ASP A 89 -2.61 -2.95 25.11
N TRP A 90 -1.41 -2.38 25.15
CA TRP A 90 -0.74 -1.88 26.36
C TRP A 90 -1.31 -0.53 26.81
N GLY A 91 -2.50 -0.15 26.34
CA GLY A 91 -3.15 1.14 26.61
C GLY A 91 -2.47 2.31 25.90
N GLN A 92 -1.59 2.04 24.94
CA GLN A 92 -0.80 3.08 24.29
C GLN A 92 -1.55 3.70 23.10
N PRO A 93 -1.49 5.04 22.93
CA PRO A 93 -2.22 5.71 21.85
C PRO A 93 -1.75 5.29 20.46
N TRP A 94 -0.49 4.90 20.31
CA TRP A 94 0.07 4.45 19.03
C TRP A 94 -0.40 3.05 18.62
N GLN A 95 -0.93 2.24 19.53
CA GLN A 95 -1.48 0.91 19.24
C GLN A 95 -2.91 0.96 18.71
N LYS A 96 -3.54 2.13 18.77
CA LYS A 96 -4.91 2.30 18.28
C LYS A 96 -4.94 2.32 16.77
N TRP A 97 -5.94 1.67 16.20
CA TRP A 97 -6.23 1.76 14.77
C TRP A 97 -6.34 3.25 14.34
N PRO A 98 -5.74 3.66 13.19
CA PRO A 98 -5.04 2.88 12.18
C PRO A 98 -3.50 2.88 12.33
N VAL A 99 -2.97 3.47 13.40
CA VAL A 99 -1.55 3.89 13.48
C VAL A 99 -0.56 2.74 13.28
N PRO A 100 -0.67 1.58 13.96
CA PRO A 100 0.26 0.46 13.76
C PRO A 100 0.22 -0.10 12.34
N ALA A 101 -0.97 -0.13 11.73
CA ALA A 101 -1.15 -0.65 10.39
C ALA A 101 -0.57 0.29 9.32
N ILE A 102 -0.62 1.62 9.52
CA ILE A 102 0.05 2.59 8.65
C ILE A 102 1.57 2.44 8.75
N ILE A 103 2.11 2.42 9.97
CA ILE A 103 3.56 2.27 10.20
C ILE A 103 4.06 0.94 9.61
N GLY A 104 3.28 -0.13 9.77
CA GLY A 104 3.55 -1.41 9.15
C GLY A 104 3.52 -1.35 7.62
N ALA A 105 2.53 -0.69 7.03
CA ALA A 105 2.43 -0.54 5.58
C ALA A 105 3.61 0.24 4.99
N GLU A 106 3.96 1.39 5.58
CA GLU A 106 5.06 2.23 5.13
C GLU A 106 6.41 1.53 5.26
N SER A 107 6.67 0.88 6.40
CA SER A 107 7.91 0.11 6.60
C SER A 107 8.00 -1.06 5.63
N GLY A 108 6.89 -1.79 5.40
CA GLY A 108 6.82 -2.85 4.41
C GLY A 108 7.11 -2.34 2.98
N PHE A 109 6.55 -1.19 2.60
CA PHE A 109 6.80 -0.58 1.30
C PHE A 109 8.28 -0.18 1.12
N ILE A 110 8.88 0.45 2.14
CA ILE A 110 10.30 0.83 2.11
C ILE A 110 11.19 -0.42 1.98
N ILE A 111 10.87 -1.50 2.71
CA ILE A 111 11.61 -2.76 2.60
C ILE A 111 11.50 -3.33 1.18
N GLY A 112 10.30 -3.33 0.59
CA GLY A 112 10.11 -3.77 -0.80
C GLY A 112 11.00 -3.00 -1.77
N LEU A 113 10.99 -1.66 -1.65
CA LEU A 113 11.81 -0.78 -2.49
C LEU A 113 13.31 -1.09 -2.36
N LEU A 114 13.78 -1.27 -1.12
CA LEU A 114 15.18 -1.60 -0.87
C LEU A 114 15.55 -2.97 -1.48
N VAL A 115 14.66 -3.96 -1.37
CA VAL A 115 14.88 -5.28 -1.97
C VAL A 115 14.92 -5.20 -3.49
N ASP A 116 14.02 -4.45 -4.12
CA ASP A 116 14.00 -4.28 -5.58
C ASP A 116 15.28 -3.57 -6.08
N ILE A 117 15.70 -2.51 -5.40
CA ILE A 117 16.95 -1.79 -5.72
C ILE A 117 18.17 -2.71 -5.57
N LEU A 118 18.26 -3.44 -4.46
CA LEU A 118 19.38 -4.36 -4.22
C LEU A 118 19.40 -5.50 -5.24
N TRP A 119 18.24 -6.05 -5.58
CA TRP A 119 18.13 -7.11 -6.58
C TRP A 119 18.65 -6.63 -7.94
N LYS A 120 18.23 -5.44 -8.38
CA LYS A 120 18.70 -4.83 -9.63
C LYS A 120 20.18 -4.50 -9.62
N ALA A 121 20.75 -4.13 -8.46
CA ALA A 121 22.18 -3.83 -8.34
C ALA A 121 23.07 -5.09 -8.39
N LEU A 122 22.51 -6.28 -8.17
CA LEU A 122 23.23 -7.56 -8.14
C LEU A 122 23.22 -8.32 -9.47
N GLN A 123 22.44 -7.87 -10.46
CA GLN A 123 22.38 -8.43 -11.81
C GLN A 123 23.33 -7.70 -12.77
#